data_AF-A0A955Z428-F1
#
_entry.id   AF-A0A955Z428-F1
#
_cell.length_a   1.000
_cell.length_b   1.000
_cell.length_c   1.000
_cell.angle_alpha   90.00
_cell.angle_beta   90.00
_cell.angle_gamma   90.00
#
_symmetry.space_group_name_H-M   'P 1'
#
loop_
_entity.id
_entity.type
_entity.pdbx_description
1 polymer ?
#
loop_
_entity_poly.entity_id
_entity_poly.type
_entity_poly.pdbx_seq_one_letter_code
_entity_poly.pdbx_strand_id
1 'polypeptide(L)'
;MNWGESNWSGAWGGAGAVGGTNVVVLAASFAEMSNRGQEVWPSFGGIHMLANVLVHEGDTRDEPSRGFWFGVSYAANPSGAVSDAWMAAVPSMPDDAGDPFSRCRNSSGQIYGGGHGVNGCGGHIITSLGATSAEASSLIFENWFSVRPDFNDAKGTGYFHARWMCNFDCDTYPFGY
;
A
#
# COMPACT_ATOMS: atom_id res chain seq x y z
N MET A 1 -10.57 4.53 -12.41
CA MET A 1 -10.80 3.07 -12.51
C MET A 1 -11.17 2.67 -11.10
N ASN A 2 -12.37 2.15 -10.88
CA ASN A 2 -12.83 1.80 -9.53
C ASN A 2 -12.49 0.32 -9.33
N TRP A 3 -11.82 -0.03 -8.24
CA TRP A 3 -11.48 -1.43 -7.92
C TRP A 3 -12.30 -1.89 -6.73
N GLY A 4 -12.73 -3.14 -6.79
CA GLY A 4 -13.61 -3.70 -5.78
C GLY A 4 -14.96 -4.08 -6.33
N GLU A 5 -15.55 -5.10 -5.70
CA GLU A 5 -16.63 -5.87 -6.30
C GLU A 5 -17.53 -6.49 -5.23
N SER A 6 -18.48 -5.72 -4.68
CA SER A 6 -19.47 -6.25 -3.74
C SER A 6 -20.86 -5.65 -3.97
N ASN A 7 -21.89 -6.50 -3.83
CA ASN A 7 -23.28 -6.05 -3.78
C ASN A 7 -23.60 -5.28 -2.47
N TRP A 8 -22.66 -5.23 -1.53
CA TRP A 8 -22.75 -4.54 -0.24
C TRP A 8 -21.89 -3.28 -0.17
N SER A 9 -20.96 -3.09 -1.11
CA SER A 9 -20.09 -1.91 -1.18
C SER A 9 -20.86 -0.72 -1.76
N GLY A 10 -21.57 0.01 -0.89
CA GLY A 10 -22.01 1.41 -1.06
C GLY A 10 -22.54 1.87 -2.44
N ALA A 11 -22.54 3.18 -2.67
CA ALA A 11 -22.95 3.79 -3.93
C ALA A 11 -21.76 3.96 -4.91
N TRP A 12 -20.87 2.98 -4.98
CA TRP A 12 -19.68 3.04 -5.81
C TRP A 12 -20.06 2.73 -7.27
N GLY A 13 -20.34 3.78 -8.04
CA GLY A 13 -20.79 3.67 -9.43
C GLY A 13 -19.80 2.91 -10.31
N GLY A 14 -20.19 1.71 -10.77
CA GLY A 14 -19.46 0.94 -11.79
C GLY A 14 -18.44 -0.09 -11.27
N ALA A 15 -18.45 -0.40 -9.97
CA ALA A 15 -17.77 -1.58 -9.43
C ALA A 15 -18.36 -2.88 -10.01
N GLY A 16 -17.50 -3.86 -10.33
CA GLY A 16 -17.92 -5.16 -10.87
C GLY A 16 -18.75 -5.96 -9.85
N ALA A 17 -19.64 -6.84 -10.31
CA ALA A 17 -20.60 -7.52 -9.43
C ALA A 17 -20.19 -8.97 -9.05
N VAL A 18 -18.95 -9.43 -9.35
CA VAL A 18 -18.66 -10.88 -9.36
C VAL A 18 -17.22 -11.29 -8.96
N GLY A 19 -16.40 -10.42 -8.38
CA GLY A 19 -14.93 -10.62 -8.37
C GLY A 19 -14.21 -10.70 -7.03
N GLY A 20 -14.83 -10.41 -5.88
CA GLY A 20 -14.25 -10.64 -4.53
C GLY A 20 -12.84 -10.08 -4.32
N THR A 21 -12.48 -9.02 -5.07
CA THR A 21 -11.15 -8.42 -5.00
C THR A 21 -11.16 -7.37 -3.90
N ASN A 22 -10.74 -7.78 -2.71
CA ASN A 22 -10.85 -6.97 -1.50
C ASN A 22 -9.50 -6.36 -1.06
N VAL A 23 -8.40 -6.79 -1.69
CA VAL A 23 -7.07 -6.20 -1.52
C VAL A 23 -6.46 -5.99 -2.90
N VAL A 24 -6.03 -4.76 -3.19
CA VAL A 24 -5.30 -4.42 -4.41
C VAL A 24 -3.87 -4.05 -4.06
N VAL A 25 -2.91 -4.54 -4.83
CA VAL A 25 -1.49 -4.17 -4.73
C VAL A 25 -1.06 -3.47 -6.01
N LEU A 26 -0.59 -2.23 -5.89
CA LEU A 26 0.03 -1.45 -6.96
C LEU A 26 1.53 -1.32 -6.69
N ALA A 27 2.32 -2.17 -7.33
CA ALA A 27 3.76 -2.23 -7.10
C ALA A 27 4.51 -0.98 -7.60
N ALA A 28 4.15 -0.43 -8.75
CA ALA A 28 4.75 0.80 -9.28
C ALA A 28 3.64 1.73 -9.71
N SER A 29 3.38 2.75 -8.90
CA SER A 29 2.43 3.79 -9.28
C SER A 29 2.71 5.07 -8.54
N PHE A 30 2.73 6.18 -9.26
CA PHE A 30 2.40 7.50 -8.70
C PHE A 30 0.91 7.63 -8.31
N ALA A 31 0.24 6.52 -7.97
CA ALA A 31 -1.18 6.53 -7.62
C ALA A 31 -1.43 7.38 -6.37
N GLU A 32 -0.42 7.48 -5.51
CA GLU A 32 -0.43 8.38 -4.36
C GLU A 32 0.92 9.09 -4.30
N MET A 33 0.96 10.34 -4.73
CA MET A 33 2.09 11.23 -4.49
C MET A 33 1.90 11.88 -3.11
N SER A 34 2.85 11.66 -2.20
CA SER A 34 2.91 12.34 -0.90
C SER A 34 1.67 12.21 -0.02
N ASN A 35 1.26 10.97 0.27
CA ASN A 35 0.25 10.62 1.29
C ASN A 35 -1.11 11.34 1.10
N ARG A 36 -1.46 11.63 -0.15
CA ARG A 36 -2.74 12.22 -0.52
C ARG A 36 -3.73 11.12 -0.81
N GLY A 37 -4.29 10.53 0.25
CA GLY A 37 -5.30 9.48 0.13
C GLY A 37 -6.46 9.85 -0.82
N GLN A 38 -6.76 11.14 -1.01
CA GLN A 38 -7.77 11.61 -1.96
C GLN A 38 -7.47 11.23 -3.42
N GLU A 39 -6.21 11.05 -3.81
CA GLU A 39 -5.81 10.65 -5.17
C GLU A 39 -6.26 9.21 -5.47
N VAL A 40 -6.28 8.37 -4.44
CA VAL A 40 -6.67 6.96 -4.55
C VAL A 40 -8.12 6.70 -4.15
N TRP A 41 -8.86 7.68 -3.63
CA TRP A 41 -10.27 7.50 -3.21
C TRP A 41 -11.17 6.87 -4.27
N PRO A 42 -11.13 7.28 -5.55
CA PRO A 42 -11.96 6.64 -6.59
C PRO A 42 -11.63 5.15 -6.77
N SER A 43 -10.41 4.73 -6.41
CA SER A 43 -9.95 3.35 -6.55
C SER A 43 -10.54 2.41 -5.51
N PHE A 44 -11.15 2.90 -4.42
CA PHE A 44 -11.68 2.11 -3.31
C PHE A 44 -13.12 1.59 -3.50
N GLY A 45 -13.60 1.50 -4.75
CA GLY A 45 -14.96 1.07 -5.06
C GLY A 45 -15.23 -0.41 -4.79
N GLY A 46 -15.21 -0.84 -3.52
CA GLY A 46 -15.42 -2.23 -3.07
C GLY A 46 -14.15 -3.00 -2.71
N ILE A 47 -13.03 -2.32 -2.47
CA ILE A 47 -11.82 -2.93 -1.88
C ILE A 47 -11.71 -2.51 -0.43
N HIS A 48 -11.21 -3.39 0.43
CA HIS A 48 -10.96 -3.09 1.84
C HIS A 48 -9.65 -2.33 1.99
N MET A 49 -8.64 -2.72 1.20
CA MET A 49 -7.30 -2.17 1.27
C MET A 49 -6.67 -1.97 -0.10
N LEU A 50 -5.96 -0.85 -0.24
CA LEU A 50 -5.05 -0.57 -1.34
C LEU A 50 -3.63 -0.51 -0.80
N ALA A 51 -2.79 -1.45 -1.21
CA ALA A 51 -1.36 -1.44 -0.96
C ALA A 51 -0.64 -0.84 -2.17
N ASN A 52 0.25 0.11 -1.94
CA ASN A 52 0.98 0.82 -2.98
C ASN A 52 2.37 1.23 -2.44
N VAL A 53 3.16 1.85 -3.33
CA VAL A 53 4.48 2.36 -3.00
C VAL A 53 4.49 3.88 -3.19
N LEU A 54 4.86 4.60 -2.14
CA LEU A 54 5.19 6.02 -2.16
C LEU A 54 6.55 6.18 -2.83
N VAL A 55 6.54 6.89 -3.94
CA VAL A 55 7.72 7.20 -4.72
C VAL A 55 8.44 8.40 -4.08
N HIS A 56 9.74 8.26 -3.80
CA HIS A 56 10.57 9.37 -3.30
C HIS A 56 11.23 10.16 -4.44
N GLU A 57 11.79 9.47 -5.45
CA GLU A 57 12.53 10.10 -6.55
C GLU A 57 12.19 9.47 -7.91
N GLY A 58 11.09 9.89 -8.53
CA GLY A 58 10.68 9.38 -9.85
C GLY A 58 10.38 7.86 -9.88
N ASP A 59 9.88 7.36 -11.00
CA ASP A 59 9.46 5.95 -11.12
C ASP A 59 10.08 5.33 -12.37
N THR A 60 11.38 5.07 -12.31
CA THR A 60 12.13 4.53 -13.46
C THR A 60 12.57 3.09 -13.27
N ARG A 61 12.58 2.60 -12.02
CA ARG A 61 13.00 1.24 -11.68
C ARG A 61 12.31 0.74 -10.42
N ASP A 62 11.40 -0.22 -10.62
CA ASP A 62 10.73 -0.94 -9.54
C ASP A 62 11.54 -2.17 -9.09
N GLU A 63 11.25 -2.69 -7.89
CA GLU A 63 11.80 -3.95 -7.39
C GLU A 63 10.88 -5.14 -7.74
N PRO A 64 11.24 -5.96 -8.73
CA PRO A 64 10.34 -6.99 -9.26
C PRO A 64 10.03 -8.13 -8.28
N SER A 65 10.85 -8.37 -7.25
CA SER A 65 10.61 -9.42 -6.26
C SER A 65 9.70 -8.99 -5.09
N ARG A 66 9.20 -7.75 -5.06
CA ARG A 66 8.33 -7.29 -3.96
C ARG A 66 7.12 -8.19 -3.73
N GLY A 67 6.48 -8.63 -4.82
CA GLY A 67 5.34 -9.55 -4.73
C GLY A 67 5.72 -10.91 -4.13
N PHE A 68 6.95 -11.38 -4.37
CA PHE A 68 7.47 -12.59 -3.73
C PHE A 68 7.62 -12.37 -2.21
N TRP A 69 8.24 -11.28 -1.78
CA TRP A 69 8.44 -11.00 -0.35
C TRP A 69 7.11 -10.78 0.38
N PHE A 70 6.15 -10.10 -0.26
CA PHE A 70 4.79 -9.98 0.26
C PHE A 70 4.12 -11.36 0.43
N GLY A 71 4.26 -12.24 -0.57
CA GLY A 71 3.75 -13.61 -0.53
C GLY A 71 4.43 -14.48 0.52
N VAL A 72 5.73 -14.31 0.76
CA VAL A 72 6.49 -14.99 1.82
C VAL A 72 5.98 -14.53 3.20
N SER A 73 5.77 -13.23 3.40
CA SER A 73 5.20 -12.71 4.65
C SER A 73 3.80 -13.23 4.91
N TYR A 74 2.96 -13.34 3.86
CA TYR A 74 1.67 -14.03 3.94
C TYR A 74 1.82 -15.49 4.37
N ALA A 75 2.66 -16.27 3.69
CA ALA A 75 2.86 -17.68 3.96
C ALA A 75 3.37 -17.95 5.38
N ALA A 76 4.17 -17.02 5.93
CA ALA A 76 4.68 -17.11 7.29
C ALA A 76 3.61 -16.85 8.37
N ASN A 77 2.61 -15.99 8.10
CA ASN A 77 1.54 -15.68 9.05
C ASN A 77 0.20 -15.36 8.34
N PRO A 78 -0.55 -16.36 7.88
CA PRO A 78 -1.83 -16.15 7.20
C PRO A 78 -2.95 -15.62 8.13
N SER A 79 -2.79 -15.77 9.45
CA SER A 79 -3.69 -15.17 10.45
C SER A 79 -3.38 -13.71 10.79
N GLY A 80 -2.22 -13.21 10.36
CA GLY A 80 -1.80 -11.82 10.57
C GLY A 80 -2.51 -10.86 9.63
N ALA A 81 -2.44 -9.56 9.94
CA ALA A 81 -3.02 -8.54 9.10
C ALA A 81 -2.33 -8.49 7.74
N VAL A 82 -3.09 -8.27 6.67
CA VAL A 82 -2.56 -8.07 5.31
C VAL A 82 -1.59 -6.89 5.28
N SER A 83 -1.91 -5.82 6.03
CA SER A 83 -1.05 -4.65 6.17
C SER A 83 0.31 -4.97 6.81
N ASP A 84 0.37 -5.87 7.79
CA ASP A 84 1.65 -6.30 8.39
C ASP A 84 2.51 -7.03 7.37
N ALA A 85 1.91 -7.90 6.55
CA ALA A 85 2.64 -8.59 5.50
C ALA A 85 3.20 -7.60 4.45
N TRP A 86 2.45 -6.55 4.11
CA TRP A 86 2.91 -5.52 3.17
C TRP A 86 4.07 -4.69 3.72
N MET A 87 3.98 -4.30 5.00
CA MET A 87 5.08 -3.61 5.68
C MET A 87 6.32 -4.52 5.79
N ALA A 88 6.14 -5.79 6.16
CA ALA A 88 7.24 -6.75 6.29
C ALA A 88 7.98 -7.04 4.97
N ALA A 89 7.34 -6.78 3.82
CA ALA A 89 8.00 -6.94 2.52
C ALA A 89 9.20 -6.00 2.34
N VAL A 90 9.12 -4.74 2.85
CA VAL A 90 10.20 -3.74 2.73
C VAL A 90 11.53 -4.27 3.27
N PRO A 91 11.67 -4.63 4.57
CA PRO A 91 12.94 -5.00 5.17
C PRO A 91 13.37 -6.43 4.79
N SER A 92 12.48 -7.20 4.16
CA SER A 92 12.79 -8.56 3.73
C SER A 92 13.49 -8.57 2.36
N MET A 93 13.41 -7.47 1.61
CA MET A 93 14.12 -7.32 0.35
C MET A 93 15.62 -7.06 0.59
N PRO A 94 16.51 -7.58 -0.28
CA PRO A 94 17.92 -7.24 -0.24
C PRO A 94 18.15 -5.72 -0.32
N ASP A 95 19.21 -5.21 0.34
CA ASP A 95 19.58 -3.79 0.34
C ASP A 95 20.04 -3.23 -1.02
N ASP A 96 20.06 -4.05 -2.06
CA ASP A 96 20.45 -3.71 -3.43
C ASP A 96 19.34 -3.98 -4.46
N ALA A 97 18.14 -4.29 -3.97
CA ALA A 97 16.92 -4.52 -4.73
C ALA A 97 16.34 -3.20 -5.31
N GLY A 98 15.71 -3.27 -6.47
CA GLY A 98 15.23 -2.13 -7.25
C GLY A 98 16.41 -1.55 -8.01
N ASP A 99 17.24 -0.75 -7.34
CA ASP A 99 18.47 -0.20 -7.90
C ASP A 99 19.66 -0.27 -6.92
N PRO A 100 20.69 -1.11 -7.17
CA PRO A 100 21.83 -1.29 -6.30
C PRO A 100 22.69 -0.03 -6.12
N PHE A 101 22.57 0.95 -7.01
CA PHE A 101 23.33 2.21 -6.96
C PHE A 101 22.54 3.37 -6.37
N SER A 102 21.22 3.23 -6.22
CA SER A 102 20.38 4.31 -5.72
C SER A 102 20.14 4.18 -4.23
N ARG A 103 20.71 5.15 -3.51
CA ARG A 103 20.56 5.36 -2.07
C ARG A 103 19.86 6.69 -1.87
N CYS A 104 19.07 6.80 -0.81
CA CYS A 104 18.37 8.04 -0.50
C CYS A 104 19.38 9.02 0.04
N ARG A 105 19.60 10.09 -0.73
CA ARG A 105 20.61 11.11 -0.46
C ARG A 105 19.95 12.46 -0.30
N ASN A 106 20.41 13.25 0.66
CA ASN A 106 19.92 14.62 0.81
C ASN A 106 20.66 15.54 -0.17
N SER A 107 20.33 16.82 -0.18
CA SER A 107 20.97 17.82 -1.05
C SER A 107 22.49 17.96 -0.83
N SER A 108 23.00 17.50 0.32
CA SER A 108 24.44 17.46 0.66
C SER A 108 25.10 16.13 0.27
N GLY A 109 24.36 15.19 -0.33
CA GLY A 109 24.85 13.88 -0.75
C GLY A 109 24.95 12.82 0.37
N GLN A 110 24.52 13.14 1.59
CA GLN A 110 24.53 12.21 2.73
C GLN A 110 23.45 11.15 2.54
N ILE A 111 23.83 9.88 2.74
CA ILE A 111 22.93 8.72 2.67
C ILE A 111 22.12 8.63 3.97
N TYR A 112 20.80 8.49 3.85
CA TYR A 112 19.88 8.28 4.98
C TYR A 112 18.96 7.05 4.79
N GLY A 113 19.27 6.19 3.81
CA GLY A 113 18.59 4.93 3.58
C GLY A 113 18.64 4.47 2.12
N GLY A 114 17.75 3.57 1.77
CA GLY A 114 17.48 3.13 0.40
C GLY A 114 17.93 1.70 0.09
N GLY A 115 17.72 1.28 -1.15
CA GLY A 115 18.16 -0.01 -1.69
C GLY A 115 17.09 -1.09 -1.90
N HIS A 116 15.80 -0.79 -1.71
CA HIS A 116 14.67 -1.72 -1.98
C HIS A 116 13.32 -0.99 -2.15
N GLY A 117 13.39 0.27 -2.55
CA GLY A 117 12.25 1.11 -2.92
C GLY A 117 12.25 1.38 -4.42
N VAL A 118 11.28 2.16 -4.91
CA VAL A 118 11.31 2.66 -6.30
C VAL A 118 12.54 3.53 -6.47
N ASN A 119 13.37 3.27 -7.49
CA ASN A 119 14.67 3.94 -7.66
C ASN A 119 15.55 3.88 -6.40
N GLY A 120 15.45 2.79 -5.64
CA GLY A 120 16.15 2.64 -4.36
C GLY A 120 15.52 3.39 -3.20
N CYS A 121 14.55 4.30 -3.39
CA CYS A 121 13.95 5.11 -2.33
C CYS A 121 12.43 5.15 -2.40
N GLY A 122 11.77 4.69 -1.35
CA GLY A 122 10.32 4.76 -1.27
C GLY A 122 9.77 4.26 0.05
N GLY A 123 8.46 4.29 0.16
CA GLY A 123 7.75 3.75 1.29
C GLY A 123 6.63 2.84 0.84
N HIS A 124 6.52 1.66 1.43
CA HIS A 124 5.30 0.88 1.26
C HIS A 124 4.21 1.57 2.07
N ILE A 125 3.07 1.83 1.46
CA ILE A 125 1.87 2.32 2.13
C ILE A 125 0.74 1.35 1.85
N ILE A 126 -0.12 1.17 2.83
CA ILE A 126 -1.40 0.49 2.67
C ILE A 126 -2.47 1.37 3.29
N THR A 127 -3.53 1.59 2.54
CA THR A 127 -4.63 2.48 2.90
C THR A 127 -5.93 1.69 2.89
N SER A 128 -6.83 2.05 3.79
CA SER A 128 -8.20 1.53 3.87
C SER A 128 -9.17 2.70 3.95
N LEU A 129 -10.39 2.50 3.44
CA LEU A 129 -11.48 3.48 3.54
C LEU A 129 -12.69 2.89 4.24
N GLY A 130 -13.35 3.69 5.06
CA GLY A 130 -14.58 3.31 5.74
C GLY A 130 -15.57 4.47 5.81
N ALA A 131 -16.84 4.15 6.08
CA ALA A 131 -17.85 5.15 6.39
C ALA A 131 -17.59 5.82 7.76
N THR A 132 -16.88 5.14 8.66
CA THR A 132 -16.43 5.67 9.95
C THR A 132 -14.93 5.46 10.17
N SER A 133 -14.33 6.24 11.07
CA SER A 133 -12.91 6.06 11.47
C SER A 133 -12.65 4.66 12.06
N ALA A 134 -13.58 4.14 12.87
CA ALA A 134 -13.46 2.80 13.45
C ALA A 134 -13.50 1.70 12.38
N GLU A 135 -14.33 1.87 11.37
CA GLU A 135 -14.41 0.95 10.23
C GLU A 135 -13.12 0.97 9.41
N ALA A 136 -12.64 2.15 8.99
CA ALA A 136 -11.37 2.26 8.28
C ALA A 136 -10.21 1.63 9.08
N SER A 137 -10.14 1.91 10.38
CA SER A 137 -9.14 1.29 11.27
C SER A 137 -9.31 -0.24 11.37
N SER A 138 -10.52 -0.76 11.42
CA SER A 138 -10.76 -2.22 11.44
C SER A 138 -10.29 -2.88 10.15
N LEU A 139 -10.57 -2.26 8.99
CA LEU A 139 -10.24 -2.80 7.67
C LEU A 139 -8.74 -2.95 7.46
N ILE A 140 -7.94 -1.98 7.92
CA ILE A 140 -6.49 -2.05 7.74
C ILE A 140 -5.81 -3.18 8.54
N PHE A 141 -6.48 -3.73 9.56
CA PHE A 141 -5.97 -4.84 10.36
C PHE A 141 -6.63 -6.18 10.03
N GLU A 142 -7.40 -6.26 8.95
CA GLU A 142 -7.96 -7.54 8.53
C GLU A 142 -6.89 -8.52 8.09
N ASN A 143 -7.11 -9.79 8.45
CA ASN A 143 -6.28 -10.90 8.03
C ASN A 143 -6.76 -11.49 6.69
N TRP A 144 -5.95 -12.40 6.14
CA TRP A 144 -6.17 -13.03 4.83
C TRP A 144 -7.46 -13.87 4.71
N PHE A 145 -8.07 -14.25 5.83
CA PHE A 145 -9.37 -14.93 5.86
C PHE A 145 -10.52 -13.94 5.94
N SER A 146 -10.34 -12.85 6.70
CA SER A 146 -11.32 -11.78 6.90
C SER A 146 -11.43 -10.80 5.74
N VAL A 147 -10.42 -10.73 4.86
CA VAL A 147 -10.52 -9.94 3.62
C VAL A 147 -11.30 -10.65 2.52
N ARG A 148 -11.61 -11.95 2.64
CA ARG A 148 -12.39 -12.69 1.63
C ARG A 148 -13.91 -12.44 1.62
N PRO A 149 -14.57 -12.13 2.74
CA PRO A 149 -16.03 -11.96 2.77
C PRO A 149 -16.45 -10.53 2.40
N ASP A 150 -17.29 -10.42 1.37
CA ASP A 150 -17.78 -9.15 0.81
C ASP A 150 -18.70 -8.30 1.73
N PHE A 151 -19.02 -8.78 2.94
CA PHE A 151 -19.86 -8.02 3.89
C PHE A 151 -19.08 -6.97 4.68
N ASN A 152 -17.76 -7.05 4.66
CA ASN A 152 -16.86 -6.09 5.30
C ASN A 152 -16.33 -5.01 4.35
N ASP A 153 -16.78 -5.00 3.09
CA ASP A 153 -16.36 -3.99 2.12
C ASP A 153 -16.39 -2.57 2.64
N ALA A 154 -15.48 -1.74 2.12
CA ALA A 154 -15.45 -0.31 2.35
C ALA A 154 -16.80 0.32 1.92
N LYS A 155 -17.68 0.53 2.89
CA LYS A 155 -19.05 1.04 2.67
C LYS A 155 -19.13 2.55 2.55
N GLY A 156 -18.01 3.26 2.62
CA GLY A 156 -17.99 4.72 2.53
C GLY A 156 -16.63 5.34 2.26
N THR A 157 -16.67 6.59 1.79
CA THR A 157 -15.53 7.46 1.45
C THR A 157 -15.13 8.43 2.58
N GLY A 158 -15.72 8.31 3.77
CA GLY A 158 -15.68 9.38 4.78
C GLY A 158 -14.37 9.46 5.57
N TYR A 159 -13.71 8.33 5.78
CA TYR A 159 -12.50 8.23 6.60
C TYR A 159 -11.49 7.30 5.95
N PHE A 160 -10.22 7.66 6.06
CA PHE A 160 -9.10 6.82 5.65
C PHE A 160 -8.23 6.47 6.84
N HIS A 161 -7.65 5.28 6.80
CA HIS A 161 -6.58 4.87 7.69
C HIS A 161 -5.45 4.33 6.83
N ALA A 162 -4.23 4.78 7.08
CA ALA A 162 -3.04 4.35 6.35
C ALA A 162 -1.98 3.83 7.31
N ARG A 163 -1.16 2.90 6.83
CA ARG A 163 0.09 2.47 7.46
C ARG A 163 1.16 2.56 6.41
N TRP A 164 2.31 3.12 6.76
CA TRP A 164 3.44 3.18 5.85
C TRP A 164 4.72 2.78 6.55
N MET A 165 5.68 2.35 5.76
CA MET A 165 7.05 2.11 6.18
C MET A 165 8.00 2.45 5.05
N CYS A 166 8.99 3.26 5.37
CA CYS A 166 9.99 3.74 4.44
C CYS A 166 11.24 2.87 4.53
N ASN A 167 11.94 2.70 3.41
CA ASN A 167 13.28 2.12 3.42
C ASN A 167 14.39 3.13 3.75
N PHE A 168 14.01 4.28 4.28
CA PHE A 168 14.87 5.39 4.63
C PHE A 168 14.31 6.14 5.83
N ASP A 169 15.11 7.03 6.43
CA ASP A 169 14.66 7.92 7.51
C ASP A 169 13.67 8.97 6.98
N CYS A 170 12.39 8.59 6.87
CA CYS A 170 11.32 9.47 6.44
C CYS A 170 10.72 10.32 7.56
N ASP A 171 11.18 10.15 8.80
CA ASP A 171 10.83 11.04 9.91
C ASP A 171 11.67 12.33 9.83
N THR A 172 12.98 12.19 9.57
CA THR A 172 13.89 13.33 9.38
C THR A 172 13.79 13.91 7.97
N TYR A 173 13.57 13.05 6.96
CA TYR A 173 13.52 13.44 5.54
C TYR A 173 12.18 13.01 4.91
N PRO A 174 11.05 13.64 5.25
CA PRO A 174 9.74 13.22 4.76
C PRO A 174 9.63 13.31 3.23
N PHE A 175 8.67 12.57 2.66
CA PHE A 175 8.30 12.72 1.25
C PHE A 175 8.01 14.19 0.95
N GLY A 176 8.73 14.76 -0.02
CA GLY A 176 8.58 16.18 -0.38
C GLY A 176 7.15 16.50 -0.83
N TYR A 177 6.65 17.66 -0.42
CA TYR A 177 5.37 18.22 -0.89
C TYR A 177 5.53 18.98 -2.21
#